data_AF-A0A540W458-F1
#
_entry.id   AF-A0A540W458-F1
#
_cell.length_a   1.000
_cell.length_b   1.000
_cell.length_c   1.000
_cell.angle_alpha   90.00
_cell.angle_beta   90.00
_cell.angle_gamma   90.00
#
_symmetry.space_group_name_H-M   'P 1'
#
loop_
_entity.id
_entity.type
_entity.pdbx_description
1 polymer ?
#
loop_
_entity_poly.entity_id
_entity_poly.type
_entity_poly.pdbx_seq_one_letter_code
_entity_poly.pdbx_strand_id
1 'polypeptide(L)'
;MLLAPAAECGGREPVLIGEVIRAVGSYLTERGQAMAEAAAADHKPTGRCRYCQREAAWHPTVRGRWILLDLDDHPAHCVPNGRRWQVDPRGTVATVTPSAVIRMCRIAHWDVCPGLPAPRDVYLESVRHRLITGQSRNRPPMDGRIFRTSASPCSDSK
;
A
#
# COMPACT_ATOMS: atom_id res chain seq x y z
N MET A 1 31.93 30.41 -63.12
CA MET A 1 31.62 30.50 -61.68
C MET A 1 30.12 30.28 -61.52
N LEU A 2 29.72 29.10 -61.07
CA LEU A 2 28.32 28.78 -60.75
C LEU A 2 28.11 29.05 -59.26
N LEU A 3 27.23 29.99 -58.92
CA LEU A 3 26.75 30.21 -57.56
C LEU A 3 25.70 29.13 -57.24
N ALA A 4 25.96 28.34 -56.20
CA ALA A 4 25.00 27.36 -55.69
C ALA A 4 23.86 28.06 -54.93
N PRO A 5 22.61 27.55 -54.98
CA PRO A 5 21.51 28.10 -54.19
C PRO A 5 21.69 27.75 -52.70
N ALA A 6 21.35 28.70 -51.84
CA ALA A 6 21.32 28.49 -50.39
C ALA A 6 20.28 27.42 -50.05
N ALA A 7 20.71 26.37 -49.35
CA ALA A 7 19.81 25.37 -48.80
C ALA A 7 18.91 26.03 -47.74
N GLU A 8 17.61 26.01 -47.98
CA GLU A 8 16.61 26.40 -46.99
C GLU A 8 16.67 25.39 -45.83
N CYS A 9 17.18 25.83 -44.68
CA CYS A 9 17.04 25.09 -43.44
C CYS A 9 15.55 25.04 -43.10
N GLY A 10 14.92 23.87 -43.28
CA GLY A 10 13.53 23.62 -42.89
C GLY A 10 13.29 24.08 -41.45
N GLY A 11 12.55 25.18 -41.31
CA GLY A 11 12.27 25.81 -40.03
C GLY A 11 11.46 24.87 -39.16
N ARG A 12 12.03 24.44 -38.04
CA ARG A 12 11.27 23.73 -37.00
C ARG A 12 10.27 24.72 -36.43
N GLU A 13 8.98 24.41 -36.53
CA GLU A 13 7.90 25.28 -36.07
C GLU A 13 8.14 25.67 -34.60
N PRO A 14 8.16 26.97 -34.27
CA PRO A 14 8.42 27.43 -32.91
C PRO A 14 7.24 27.04 -32.01
N VAL A 15 7.54 26.24 -30.98
CA VAL A 15 6.55 25.85 -29.98
C VAL A 15 6.36 26.98 -28.98
N LEU A 16 5.12 27.44 -28.81
CA LEU A 16 4.79 28.44 -27.81
C LEU A 16 4.84 27.83 -26.40
N ILE A 17 5.76 28.31 -25.56
CA ILE A 17 5.96 27.81 -24.19
C ILE A 17 4.65 27.84 -23.38
N GLY A 18 3.82 28.87 -23.56
CA GLY A 18 2.52 28.97 -22.89
C GLY A 18 1.56 27.83 -23.23
N GLU A 19 1.61 27.30 -24.46
CA GLU A 19 0.80 26.16 -24.86
C GLU A 19 1.29 24.86 -24.21
N VAL A 20 2.61 24.67 -24.13
CA VAL A 20 3.21 23.53 -23.43
C VAL A 20 2.87 23.56 -21.95
N ILE A 21 3.01 24.71 -21.29
CA ILE A 21 2.68 24.85 -19.86
C ILE A 21 1.21 24.51 -19.62
N ARG A 22 0.32 25.03 -20.46
CA ARG A 22 -1.12 24.74 -20.35
C ARG A 22 -1.42 23.26 -20.59
N ALA A 23 -0.83 22.65 -21.61
CA ALA A 23 -1.01 21.22 -21.91
C ALA A 23 -0.50 20.32 -20.78
N VAL A 24 0.69 20.62 -20.23
CA VAL A 24 1.24 19.91 -19.08
C VAL A 24 0.37 20.12 -17.84
N GLY A 25 -0.10 21.35 -17.59
CA GLY A 25 -0.99 21.67 -16.48
C GLY A 25 -2.33 20.91 -16.54
N SER A 26 -2.96 20.85 -17.71
CA SER A 26 -4.17 20.06 -17.95
C SER A 26 -3.90 18.57 -17.70
N TYR A 27 -2.82 18.03 -18.28
CA TYR A 27 -2.43 16.63 -18.07
C TYR A 27 -2.24 16.29 -16.59
N LEU A 28 -1.52 17.13 -15.84
CA LEU A 28 -1.29 16.91 -14.41
C LEU A 28 -2.58 17.00 -13.59
N THR A 29 -3.49 17.91 -13.95
CA THR A 29 -4.79 18.06 -13.29
C THR A 29 -5.66 16.83 -13.51
N GLU A 30 -5.79 16.39 -14.76
CA GLU A 30 -6.54 15.18 -15.13
C GLU A 30 -5.96 13.94 -14.46
N ARG A 31 -4.62 13.80 -14.45
CA ARG A 31 -3.94 12.70 -13.76
C ARG A 31 -4.19 12.73 -12.25
N GLY A 32 -4.18 13.93 -11.65
CA GLY A 32 -4.46 14.15 -10.24
C GLY A 32 -5.90 13.79 -9.86
N GLN A 33 -6.87 14.18 -10.69
CA GLN A 33 -8.28 13.80 -10.53
C GLN A 33 -8.48 12.29 -10.65
N ALA A 34 -7.91 11.65 -11.67
CA ALA A 34 -7.97 10.19 -11.82
C ALA A 34 -7.35 9.44 -10.62
N MET A 35 -6.25 9.96 -10.04
CA MET A 35 -5.66 9.40 -8.82
C MET A 35 -6.57 9.59 -7.60
N ALA A 36 -7.24 10.74 -7.48
CA ALA A 36 -8.18 11.02 -6.41
C ALA A 36 -9.46 10.19 -6.53
N GLU A 37 -9.99 10.02 -7.74
CA GLU A 37 -11.13 9.15 -8.05
C GLU A 37 -10.78 7.68 -7.81
N ALA A 38 -9.60 7.22 -8.20
CA ALA A 38 -9.12 5.87 -7.89
C ALA A 38 -8.90 5.65 -6.38
N ALA A 39 -8.59 6.70 -5.63
CA ALA A 39 -8.52 6.65 -4.17
C ALA A 39 -9.91 6.71 -3.50
N ALA A 40 -10.89 7.37 -4.14
CA ALA A 40 -12.25 7.52 -3.65
C ALA A 40 -13.15 6.33 -4.02
N ALA A 41 -12.91 5.71 -5.18
CA ALA A 41 -13.39 4.37 -5.47
C ALA A 41 -12.68 3.45 -4.48
N ASP A 42 -13.42 2.75 -3.65
CA ASP A 42 -12.99 1.86 -2.56
C ASP A 42 -12.11 0.64 -2.99
N HIS A 43 -11.50 0.73 -4.17
CA HIS A 43 -10.53 -0.20 -4.71
C HIS A 43 -9.17 0.09 -4.08
N LYS A 44 -9.07 -0.27 -2.81
CA LYS A 44 -7.79 -0.48 -2.14
C LYS A 44 -6.93 -1.34 -3.08
N PRO A 45 -5.81 -0.85 -3.64
CA PRO A 45 -5.08 -1.61 -4.64
C PRO A 45 -4.54 -2.88 -4.00
N THR A 46 -5.24 -4.00 -4.20
CA THR A 46 -4.81 -5.31 -3.75
C THR A 46 -3.71 -5.78 -4.69
N GLY A 47 -2.58 -6.17 -4.13
CA GLY A 47 -1.42 -6.67 -4.86
C GLY A 47 -1.06 -8.05 -4.38
N ARG A 48 -0.42 -8.84 -5.25
CA ARG A 48 0.20 -10.09 -4.84
C ARG A 48 1.63 -9.84 -4.38
N CYS A 49 2.01 -10.46 -3.27
CA CYS A 49 3.39 -10.42 -2.80
C CYS A 49 4.29 -11.15 -3.80
N ARG A 50 5.39 -10.51 -4.23
CA ARG A 50 6.36 -11.13 -5.15
C ARG A 50 7.00 -12.43 -4.66
N TYR A 51 7.04 -12.63 -3.34
CA TYR A 51 7.72 -13.76 -2.72
C TYR A 51 6.79 -14.95 -2.44
N CYS A 52 5.62 -14.69 -1.84
CA CYS A 52 4.68 -15.74 -1.45
C CYS A 52 3.40 -15.77 -2.30
N GLN A 53 3.24 -14.85 -3.25
CA GLN A 53 2.10 -14.71 -4.16
C GLN A 53 0.73 -14.50 -3.49
N ARG A 54 0.70 -14.31 -2.16
CA ARG A 54 -0.53 -14.00 -1.42
C ARG A 54 -0.99 -12.57 -1.66
N GLU A 55 -2.30 -12.40 -1.56
CA GLU A 55 -2.94 -11.10 -1.63
C GLU A 55 -2.65 -10.28 -0.37
N ALA A 56 -2.35 -9.01 -0.58
CA ALA A 56 -2.16 -8.01 0.44
C ALA A 56 -2.57 -6.63 -0.12
N ALA A 57 -2.74 -5.63 0.74
CA ALA A 57 -3.23 -4.32 0.32
C ALA A 57 -2.09 -3.30 0.23
N TRP A 58 -1.97 -2.63 -0.91
CA TRP A 58 -1.09 -1.49 -1.06
C TRP A 58 -1.72 -0.23 -0.47
N HIS A 59 -0.91 0.52 0.28
CA HIS A 59 -1.29 1.79 0.85
C HIS A 59 -0.22 2.86 0.59
N PRO A 60 -0.62 4.10 0.29
CA PRO A 60 0.29 5.22 0.34
C PRO A 60 0.61 5.56 1.80
N THR A 61 1.87 5.78 2.10
CA THR A 61 2.31 6.36 3.38
C THR A 61 2.14 7.87 3.35
N VAL A 62 2.08 8.52 4.51
CA VAL A 62 2.08 9.99 4.63
C VAL A 62 3.29 10.67 3.97
N ARG A 63 4.36 9.91 3.66
CA ARG A 63 5.57 10.38 2.96
C ARG A 63 5.57 10.04 1.47
N GLY A 64 4.44 9.61 0.91
CA GLY A 64 4.29 9.30 -0.53
C GLY A 64 4.89 7.97 -0.99
N ARG A 65 5.50 7.18 -0.10
CA ARG A 65 5.96 5.81 -0.42
C ARG A 65 4.80 4.83 -0.34
N TRP A 66 4.83 3.76 -1.13
CA TRP A 66 3.85 2.68 -1.04
C TRP A 66 4.33 1.54 -0.15
N ILE A 67 3.43 1.00 0.65
CA ILE A 67 3.67 -0.13 1.54
C ILE A 67 2.58 -1.18 1.37
N LEU A 68 3.00 -2.45 1.36
CA LEU A 68 2.12 -3.59 1.29
C LEU A 68 1.79 -4.04 2.72
N LEU A 69 0.54 -3.87 3.13
CA LEU A 69 0.04 -4.27 4.44
C LEU A 69 -0.78 -5.55 4.35
N ASP A 70 -0.73 -6.35 5.41
CA ASP A 70 -1.57 -7.53 5.52
C ASP A 70 -3.06 -7.16 5.63
N LEU A 71 -3.95 -8.05 5.19
CA LEU A 71 -5.39 -7.82 5.13
C LEU A 71 -6.12 -8.01 6.47
N ASP A 72 -5.43 -8.58 7.47
CA ASP A 72 -5.97 -8.73 8.81
C ASP A 72 -5.64 -7.53 9.71
N ASP A 73 -6.53 -7.25 10.67
CA ASP A 73 -6.28 -6.29 11.75
C ASP A 73 -5.74 -7.03 12.98
N HIS A 74 -4.76 -6.42 13.64
CA HIS A 74 -4.05 -7.01 14.77
C HIS A 74 -4.19 -6.14 16.02
N PRO A 75 -4.42 -6.74 17.21
CA PRO A 75 -4.39 -5.98 18.46
C PRO A 75 -3.03 -5.32 18.65
N ALA A 76 -3.03 -4.00 18.82
CA ALA A 76 -1.80 -3.22 18.82
C ALA A 76 -0.84 -3.62 19.95
N HIS A 77 -1.37 -4.05 21.10
CA HIS A 77 -0.57 -4.50 22.23
C HIS A 77 0.26 -5.77 21.95
N CYS A 78 -0.14 -6.60 20.98
CA CYS A 78 0.60 -7.82 20.63
C CYS A 78 1.65 -7.58 19.53
N VAL A 79 1.55 -6.48 18.79
CA VAL A 79 2.50 -6.15 17.71
C VAL A 79 3.65 -5.30 18.26
N PRO A 80 4.91 -5.56 17.91
CA PRO A 80 6.04 -4.75 18.35
C PRO A 80 5.93 -3.26 17.95
N ASN A 81 6.43 -2.38 18.81
CA ASN A 81 6.59 -0.96 18.47
C ASN A 81 7.44 -0.81 17.20
N GLY A 82 7.07 0.11 16.31
CA GLY A 82 7.71 0.30 15.01
C GLY A 82 7.25 -0.65 13.90
N ARG A 83 6.45 -1.68 14.22
CA ARG A 83 5.81 -2.58 13.24
C ARG A 83 4.31 -2.33 13.08
N ARG A 84 3.78 -1.40 13.87
CA ARG A 84 2.37 -1.00 13.91
C ARG A 84 2.10 0.07 12.87
N TRP A 85 1.16 -0.22 11.98
CA TRP A 85 0.66 0.73 10.98
C TRP A 85 -0.80 1.05 11.28
N GLN A 86 -1.17 2.33 11.18
CA GLN A 86 -2.56 2.75 11.23
C GLN A 86 -2.97 3.23 9.84
N VAL A 87 -4.10 2.73 9.36
CA VAL A 87 -4.75 3.20 8.12
C VAL A 87 -5.74 4.27 8.53
N ASP A 88 -5.60 5.46 7.97
CA ASP A 88 -6.57 6.53 8.15
C ASP A 88 -7.84 6.30 7.29
N PRO A 89 -8.93 7.03 7.52
CA PRO A 89 -10.15 6.90 6.71
C PRO A 89 -9.97 7.24 5.23
N ARG A 90 -8.86 7.88 4.84
CA ARG A 90 -8.51 8.21 3.45
C ARG A 90 -7.62 7.14 2.82
N GLY A 91 -7.36 6.03 3.51
CA GLY A 91 -6.53 4.92 3.04
C GLY A 91 -5.03 5.17 3.13
N THR A 92 -4.58 6.32 3.66
CA THR A 92 -3.17 6.63 3.87
C THR A 92 -2.70 6.00 5.19
N VAL A 93 -1.44 5.60 5.24
CA VAL A 93 -0.89 4.92 6.41
C VAL A 93 0.23 5.69 7.09
N ALA A 94 0.21 5.64 8.41
CA ALA A 94 1.25 6.20 9.27
C ALA A 94 1.78 5.13 10.22
N THR A 95 3.08 5.23 10.53
CA THR A 95 3.66 4.45 11.63
C THR A 95 3.12 4.99 12.94
N VAL A 96 2.68 4.08 13.80
CA VAL A 96 2.12 4.44 15.10
C VAL A 96 3.26 4.82 16.04
N THR A 97 3.18 6.01 16.65
CA THR A 97 4.13 6.42 17.67
C THR A 97 3.95 5.57 18.94
N PRO A 98 5.01 5.31 19.73
CA PRO A 98 4.89 4.50 20.94
C PRO A 98 3.88 5.05 21.97
N SER A 99 3.64 6.37 21.95
CA SER A 99 2.70 7.06 22.85
C SER A 99 1.23 7.03 22.38
N ALA A 100 0.96 6.59 21.14
CA ALA A 100 -0.40 6.57 20.62
C ALA A 100 -1.20 5.41 21.22
N VAL A 101 -2.38 5.73 21.77
CA VAL A 101 -3.32 4.73 22.28
C VAL A 101 -4.20 4.25 21.12
N ILE A 102 -3.81 3.12 20.53
CA ILE A 102 -4.59 2.45 19.48
C ILE A 102 -4.97 1.04 19.92
N ARG A 103 -6.18 0.59 19.54
CA ARG A 103 -6.64 -0.76 19.84
C ARG A 103 -6.16 -1.78 18.81
N MET A 104 -6.28 -1.42 17.53
CA MET A 104 -5.97 -2.26 16.40
C MET A 104 -4.96 -1.57 15.47
N CYS A 105 -4.14 -2.37 14.81
CA CYS A 105 -3.18 -1.92 13.81
C CYS A 105 -3.09 -2.91 12.67
N ARG A 106 -2.48 -2.46 11.58
CA ARG A 106 -2.00 -3.29 10.49
C ARG A 106 -0.52 -3.59 10.68
N ILE A 107 -0.07 -4.64 10.00
CA ILE A 107 1.34 -5.01 9.91
C ILE A 107 1.76 -5.01 8.44
N ALA A 108 3.03 -4.76 8.20
CA ALA A 108 3.58 -4.86 6.85
C ALA A 108 3.69 -6.33 6.44
N HIS A 109 3.26 -6.65 5.21
CA HIS A 109 3.25 -8.03 4.75
C HIS A 109 4.65 -8.66 4.73
N TRP A 110 5.69 -7.88 4.42
CA TRP A 110 7.08 -8.39 4.42
C TRP A 110 7.56 -8.85 5.81
N ASP A 111 6.95 -8.38 6.90
CA ASP A 111 7.33 -8.80 8.25
C ASP A 111 6.79 -10.18 8.63
N VAL A 112 5.81 -10.67 7.87
CA VAL A 112 5.12 -11.95 8.09
C VAL A 112 5.07 -12.80 6.83
N CYS A 113 5.79 -12.41 5.79
CA CYS A 113 5.72 -13.04 4.47
C CYS A 113 6.33 -14.44 4.50
N PRO A 114 5.58 -15.51 4.18
CA PRO A 114 6.10 -16.88 4.16
C PRO A 114 7.30 -17.12 3.21
N GLY A 115 7.49 -16.26 2.22
CA GLY A 115 8.62 -16.34 1.28
C GLY A 115 9.89 -15.60 1.75
N LEU A 116 9.87 -14.97 2.93
CA LEU A 116 11.01 -14.30 3.55
C LEU A 116 11.48 -15.05 4.82
N PRO A 117 12.67 -14.76 5.37
CA PRO A 117 13.12 -15.32 6.64
C PRO A 117 12.10 -15.12 7.77
N ALA A 118 12.06 -16.06 8.71
CA ALA A 118 11.16 -16.00 9.86
C ALA A 118 11.44 -14.75 10.72
N PRO A 119 10.41 -13.98 11.10
CA PRO A 119 10.57 -12.91 12.08
C PRO A 119 11.04 -13.46 13.43
N ARG A 120 11.83 -12.66 14.15
CA ARG A 120 12.29 -13.00 15.51
C ARG A 120 11.21 -12.82 16.57
N ASP A 121 10.22 -12.00 16.28
CA ASP A 121 9.13 -11.71 17.19
C ASP A 121 8.10 -12.83 17.17
N VAL A 122 7.71 -13.31 18.36
CA VAL A 122 6.81 -14.45 18.54
C VAL A 122 5.42 -14.18 17.97
N TYR A 123 4.91 -12.95 18.12
CA TYR A 123 3.60 -12.60 17.58
C TYR A 123 3.63 -12.58 16.05
N LEU A 124 4.63 -11.94 15.45
CA LEU A 124 4.78 -11.92 13.99
C LEU A 124 4.98 -13.32 13.41
N GLU A 125 5.73 -14.20 14.09
CA GLU A 125 5.86 -15.60 13.68
C GLU A 125 4.51 -16.34 13.74
N SER A 126 3.71 -16.09 14.78
CA SER A 126 2.36 -16.64 14.85
C SER A 126 1.47 -16.16 13.70
N VAL A 127 1.61 -14.90 13.28
CA VAL A 127 0.88 -14.34 12.15
C VAL A 127 1.33 -14.99 10.85
N ARG A 128 2.65 -15.10 10.64
CA ARG A 128 3.23 -15.82 9.50
C ARG A 128 2.68 -17.24 9.43
N HIS A 129 2.64 -17.97 10.54
CA HIS A 129 2.13 -19.33 10.57
C HIS A 129 0.64 -19.40 10.15
N ARG A 130 -0.19 -18.47 10.64
CA ARG A 130 -1.60 -18.36 10.20
C ARG A 130 -1.74 -18.05 8.71
N LEU A 131 -0.86 -17.21 8.17
CA LEU A 131 -0.82 -16.96 6.73
C LEU A 131 -0.50 -18.26 5.99
N ILE A 132 0.53 -19.01 6.40
CA ILE A 132 0.90 -20.31 5.78
C ILE A 132 -0.29 -21.27 5.78
N THR A 133 -0.97 -21.45 6.91
CA THR A 133 -2.09 -22.39 7.07
C THR A 133 -3.41 -21.88 6.49
N GLY A 134 -3.48 -20.61 6.05
CA GLY A 134 -4.69 -20.02 5.47
C GLY A 134 -5.77 -19.65 6.50
N GLN A 135 -5.40 -19.55 7.78
CA GLN A 135 -6.28 -19.20 8.89
C GLN A 135 -6.35 -17.68 9.10
N SER A 136 -6.76 -16.92 8.08
CA SER A 136 -6.94 -15.47 8.21
C SER A 136 -8.14 -15.13 9.09
N ARG A 137 -8.02 -14.10 9.93
CA ARG A 137 -9.10 -13.66 10.83
C ARG A 137 -10.24 -12.95 10.09
N ASN A 138 -9.97 -12.35 8.92
CA ASN A 138 -10.96 -11.63 8.11
C ASN A 138 -11.42 -12.37 6.84
N ARG A 139 -11.34 -13.71 6.75
CA ARG A 139 -12.00 -14.40 5.62
C ARG A 139 -13.51 -14.36 5.87
N PRO A 140 -14.32 -13.64 5.07
CA PRO A 140 -15.75 -13.93 5.09
C PRO A 140 -15.91 -15.39 4.66
N PRO A 141 -16.59 -16.23 5.46
CA PRO A 141 -16.95 -17.55 4.99
C PRO A 141 -17.85 -17.36 3.76
N MET A 142 -17.54 -18.05 2.65
CA MET A 142 -18.41 -18.06 1.46
C MET A 142 -19.78 -18.67 1.77
N ASP A 143 -19.92 -19.37 2.90
CA ASP A 143 -21.19 -19.83 3.44
C ASP A 143 -21.62 -18.91 4.59
N GLY A 144 -22.80 -18.29 4.45
CA GLY A 144 -23.38 -17.28 5.35
C GLY A 144 -23.69 -17.71 6.80
N ARG A 145 -22.77 -18.40 7.48
CA ARG A 145 -22.80 -18.62 8.92
C ARG A 145 -21.82 -17.71 9.61
N ILE A 146 -22.36 -16.70 10.28
CA ILE A 146 -21.65 -15.79 11.19
C ILE A 146 -21.13 -16.63 12.36
N PHE A 147 -19.83 -16.95 12.37
CA PHE A 147 -19.17 -17.43 13.57
C PHE A 147 -18.69 -16.24 14.39
N ARG A 148 -19.14 -16.16 15.65
CA ARG A 148 -18.59 -15.22 16.63
C ARG A 148 -17.10 -15.54 16.80
N THR A 149 -16.28 -14.52 16.64
CA THR A 149 -14.82 -14.58 16.77
C THR A 149 -14.42 -15.00 18.18
N SER A 150 -13.85 -16.20 18.28
CA SER A 150 -13.11 -16.64 19.46
C SER A 150 -11.84 -15.78 19.56
N ALA A 151 -11.71 -15.02 20.65
CA ALA A 151 -10.49 -14.32 20.98
C ALA A 151 -9.34 -15.33 21.08
N SER A 152 -8.36 -15.33 20.16
CA SER A 152 -7.11 -16.04 20.43
C SER A 152 -6.37 -15.27 21.52
N PRO A 153 -5.83 -15.96 22.53
CA PRO A 153 -5.05 -15.32 23.58
C PRO A 153 -3.74 -14.81 22.97
N CYS A 154 -3.49 -13.50 23.08
CA CYS A 154 -2.13 -13.01 23.04
C CYS A 154 -1.48 -13.55 24.31
N SER A 155 -0.58 -14.53 24.17
CA SER A 155 0.09 -15.12 25.31
C SER A 155 0.96 -14.06 25.99
N ASP A 156 0.57 -13.67 27.20
CA ASP A 156 1.37 -12.88 28.12
C ASP A 156 2.74 -13.55 28.30
N SER A 157 3.81 -12.83 27.92
CA SER A 157 5.16 -13.17 28.35
C SER A 157 5.54 -12.19 29.46
N LYS A 158 5.86 -12.82 30.59
CA LYS A 158 6.14 -12.30 31.93
C LYS A 158 7.28 -11.29 31.97
#